data_AF-A0A840NB26-F1
#
_entry.id   AF-A0A840NB26-F1
#
_cell.length_a   1.000
_cell.length_b   1.000
_cell.length_c   1.000
_cell.angle_alpha   90.00
_cell.angle_beta   90.00
_cell.angle_gamma   90.00
#
_symmetry.space_group_name_H-M   'P 1'
#
loop_
_entity.id
_entity.type
_entity.pdbx_description
1 polymer ?
#
loop_
_entity_poly.entity_id
_entity_poly.type
_entity_poly.pdbx_seq_one_letter_code
_entity_poly.pdbx_strand_id
1 'polypeptide(L)'
;MPLETLAHVHVLATLDPLAQQTGLGTEGIRGWILNNLLPLLLLAVALLLLWLGGGKGDNAGVMRRVMGVFVALALIGFAVTGAGVDIGTFIAGLFSTSG
;
A
#
# COMPACT_ATOMS: atom_id res chain seq x y z
N MET A 1 7.59 -36.67 -34.13
CA MET A 1 6.91 -36.10 -32.95
C MET A 1 5.42 -36.38 -33.10
N PRO A 2 4.77 -37.05 -32.14
CA PRO A 2 3.35 -37.41 -32.27
C PRO A 2 2.43 -36.18 -32.22
N LEU A 3 1.32 -36.22 -32.96
CA LEU A 3 0.35 -35.12 -33.07
C LEU A 3 -0.33 -34.84 -31.72
N GLU A 4 -0.52 -35.87 -30.91
CA GLU A 4 -1.08 -35.77 -29.55
C GLU A 4 -0.23 -34.83 -28.66
N THR A 5 1.09 -34.95 -28.71
CA THR A 5 2.02 -34.11 -27.91
C THR A 5 1.92 -32.62 -28.24
N LEU A 6 1.63 -32.27 -29.50
CA LEU A 6 1.46 -30.86 -29.91
C LEU A 6 0.16 -30.27 -29.38
N ALA A 7 -0.91 -31.06 -29.35
CA ALA A 7 -2.18 -30.66 -28.76
C ALA A 7 -2.05 -30.41 -27.25
N HIS A 8 -1.28 -31.23 -26.54
CA HIS A 8 -1.06 -31.07 -25.11
C HIS A 8 -0.25 -29.80 -24.80
N VAL A 9 0.77 -29.48 -25.59
CA VAL A 9 1.55 -28.24 -25.43
C VAL A 9 0.68 -27.01 -25.68
N HIS A 10 -0.22 -27.05 -26.67
CA HIS A 10 -1.14 -25.95 -26.95
C HIS A 10 -2.16 -25.74 -25.82
N VAL A 11 -2.72 -26.83 -25.28
CA VAL A 11 -3.61 -26.77 -24.12
C VAL A 11 -2.87 -26.19 -22.91
N LEU A 12 -1.68 -26.69 -22.58
CA LEU A 12 -0.88 -26.15 -21.47
C LEU A 12 -0.56 -24.65 -21.64
N ALA A 13 -0.22 -24.22 -22.87
CA ALA A 13 0.02 -22.80 -23.18
C ALA A 13 -1.23 -21.91 -23.04
N THR A 14 -2.43 -22.47 -23.24
CA THR A 14 -3.70 -21.73 -23.01
C THR A 14 -4.14 -21.75 -21.54
N LEU A 15 -3.77 -22.78 -20.78
CA LEU A 15 -4.11 -22.93 -19.36
C LEU A 15 -3.22 -22.05 -18.46
N ASP A 16 -1.97 -21.80 -18.85
CA ASP A 16 -1.02 -20.98 -18.08
C ASP A 16 -1.50 -19.51 -17.88
N PRO A 17 -1.96 -18.76 -18.90
CA PRO A 17 -2.51 -17.42 -18.69
C PRO A 17 -3.85 -17.44 -17.94
N LEU A 18 -4.67 -18.48 -18.11
CA LEU A 18 -5.93 -18.64 -17.37
C LEU A 18 -5.69 -18.92 -15.87
N ALA A 19 -4.68 -19.75 -15.55
CA ALA A 19 -4.25 -20.03 -14.19
C ALA A 19 -3.70 -18.76 -13.51
N GLN A 20 -2.95 -17.95 -14.26
CA GLN A 20 -2.43 -16.66 -13.80
C GLN A 20 -3.55 -15.63 -13.51
N GLN A 21 -4.65 -15.68 -14.27
CA GLN A 21 -5.86 -14.87 -14.04
C GLN A 21 -6.67 -15.32 -12.81
N THR A 22 -6.50 -16.57 -12.36
CA THR A 22 -7.19 -17.14 -11.17
C THR A 22 -6.37 -17.11 -9.89
N GLY A 23 -5.16 -16.54 -9.89
CA GLY A 23 -4.56 -16.09 -8.64
C GLY A 23 -5.55 -15.13 -7.99
N LEU A 24 -5.94 -15.36 -6.73
CA LEU A 24 -6.85 -14.50 -5.97
C LEU A 24 -6.30 -13.08 -5.94
N GLY A 25 -6.59 -12.32 -7.00
CA GLY A 25 -5.97 -11.06 -7.30
C GLY A 25 -6.52 -10.04 -6.34
N THR A 26 -5.74 -9.71 -5.32
CA THR A 26 -6.05 -8.57 -4.47
C THR A 26 -6.02 -7.27 -5.25
N GLU A 27 -5.63 -7.26 -6.53
CA GLU A 27 -5.66 -6.08 -7.42
C GLU A 27 -7.02 -5.41 -7.50
N GLY A 28 -8.13 -6.16 -7.60
CA GLY A 28 -9.47 -5.57 -7.63
C GLY A 28 -9.83 -4.87 -6.32
N ILE A 29 -9.52 -5.52 -5.20
CA ILE A 29 -9.76 -4.97 -3.85
C ILE A 29 -8.81 -3.81 -3.56
N ARG A 30 -7.52 -3.92 -3.95
CA ARG A 30 -6.49 -2.89 -3.82
C ARG A 30 -6.88 -1.67 -4.64
N GLY A 31 -7.30 -1.84 -5.89
CA GLY A 31 -7.79 -0.76 -6.75
C GLY A 31 -9.02 -0.09 -6.16
N TRP A 32 -10.00 -0.85 -5.67
CA TRP A 32 -11.18 -0.31 -5.00
C TRP A 32 -10.82 0.50 -3.74
N ILE A 33 -9.91 -0.01 -2.91
CA ILE A 33 -9.40 0.68 -1.72
C ILE A 33 -8.70 1.99 -2.11
N LEU A 34 -7.75 1.93 -3.06
CA LEU A 34 -6.95 3.09 -3.45
C LEU A 34 -7.77 4.19 -4.11
N ASN A 35 -8.79 3.83 -4.92
CA ASN A 35 -9.58 4.80 -5.67
C ASN A 35 -10.80 5.34 -4.92
N ASN A 36 -11.24 4.69 -3.84
CA ASN A 36 -12.46 5.08 -3.12
C ASN A 36 -12.20 5.26 -1.62
N LEU A 37 -11.81 4.19 -0.95
CA LEU A 37 -11.71 4.16 0.52
C LEU A 37 -10.60 5.08 1.03
N LEU A 38 -9.43 5.06 0.39
CA LEU A 38 -8.29 5.89 0.79
C LEU A 38 -8.60 7.40 0.67
N PRO A 39 -9.15 7.92 -0.46
CA PRO A 39 -9.62 9.30 -0.54
C PRO A 39 -10.64 9.68 0.54
N LEU A 40 -11.62 8.81 0.81
CA LEU A 40 -12.65 9.03 1.84
C LEU A 40 -12.05 9.12 3.24
N LEU A 41 -11.08 8.26 3.56
CA LEU A 41 -10.40 8.24 4.85
C LEU A 41 -9.59 9.53 5.06
N LEU A 42 -8.87 9.98 4.03
CA LEU A 42 -8.16 11.27 4.04
C LEU A 42 -9.11 12.44 4.26
N LEU A 43 -10.27 12.44 3.60
CA LEU A 43 -11.31 13.45 3.80
C LEU A 43 -11.85 13.42 5.24
N ALA A 44 -12.16 12.24 5.78
CA ALA A 44 -12.65 12.08 7.14
C ALA A 44 -11.63 12.62 8.16
N VAL A 45 -10.34 12.33 7.96
CA VAL A 45 -9.26 12.86 8.80
C VAL A 45 -9.15 14.38 8.66
N ALA A 46 -9.22 14.92 7.44
CA ALA A 46 -9.19 16.36 7.21
C ALA A 46 -10.34 17.09 7.92
N LEU A 47 -11.56 16.54 7.86
CA LEU A 47 -12.73 17.06 8.57
C LEU A 47 -12.59 16.93 10.09
N LEU A 48 -12.00 15.84 10.57
CA LEU A 48 -11.72 15.64 11.99
C LEU A 48 -10.70 16.67 12.48
N LEU A 49 -9.64 16.93 11.71
CA LEU A 49 -8.66 17.98 12.02
C LEU A 49 -9.28 19.39 11.98
N LEU A 50 -10.18 19.66 11.02
CA LEU A 50 -10.93 20.92 10.96
C LEU A 50 -11.84 21.10 12.19
N TRP A 51 -12.55 20.03 12.58
CA TRP A 51 -13.41 20.02 13.76
C TRP A 51 -12.62 20.20 15.06
N LEU A 52 -11.44 19.60 15.15
CA LEU A 52 -10.54 19.73 16.29
C LEU A 52 -9.84 21.10 16.36
N GLY A 53 -9.61 21.76 15.23
CA GLY A 53 -8.96 23.07 15.15
C GLY A 53 -9.91 24.26 15.24
N GLY A 54 -11.20 24.08 14.98
CA GLY A 54 -12.19 25.18 14.98
C GLY A 54 -12.59 25.68 16.37
N GLY A 55 -12.31 24.92 17.43
CA GLY A 55 -12.67 25.26 18.80
C GLY A 55 -11.48 25.78 19.59
N LYS A 56 -11.35 27.11 19.71
CA LYS A 56 -10.65 27.76 20.84
C LYS A 56 -9.11 27.80 20.78
N GLY A 57 -8.49 28.11 19.64
CA GLY A 57 -7.12 28.65 19.57
C GLY A 57 -5.99 27.80 20.20
N ASP A 58 -6.24 26.54 20.55
CA ASP A 58 -5.25 25.63 21.12
C ASP A 58 -4.46 24.95 20.00
N ASN A 59 -3.53 25.72 19.43
CA ASN A 59 -2.65 25.25 18.36
C ASN A 59 -1.73 24.12 18.81
N ALA A 60 -1.48 23.98 20.12
CA ALA A 60 -0.67 22.91 20.69
C ALA A 60 -1.42 21.57 20.71
N GLY A 61 -2.70 21.59 21.12
CA GLY A 61 -3.58 20.43 21.09
C GLY A 61 -3.85 19.95 19.66
N VAL A 62 -3.96 20.87 18.70
CA VAL A 62 -4.13 20.56 17.28
C VAL A 62 -2.85 19.95 16.69
N MET A 63 -1.69 20.55 16.93
CA MET A 63 -0.42 20.03 16.38
C MET A 63 -0.11 18.61 16.84
N ARG A 64 -0.43 18.28 18.09
CA ARG A 64 -0.23 16.91 18.61
C ARG A 64 -1.00 15.85 17.80
N ARG A 65 -2.14 16.23 17.23
CA ARG A 65 -3.03 15.33 16.50
C ARG A 65 -2.73 15.34 15.00
N VAL A 66 -2.40 16.51 14.45
CA VAL A 66 -1.90 16.67 13.07
C VAL A 66 -0.61 15.86 12.86
N MET A 67 0.34 15.91 13.80
CA MET A 67 1.58 15.12 13.69
C MET A 67 1.30 13.61 13.68
N GLY A 68 0.34 13.14 14.48
CA GLY A 68 -0.06 11.73 14.47
C GLY A 68 -0.65 11.28 13.12
N VAL A 69 -1.44 12.15 12.49
CA VAL A 69 -1.99 11.91 11.14
C VAL A 69 -0.88 11.84 10.10
N PHE A 70 0.06 12.79 10.11
CA PHE A 70 1.19 12.79 9.18
C PHE A 70 2.03 11.51 9.28
N VAL A 71 2.28 11.03 10.49
CA VAL A 71 3.02 9.77 10.72
C VAL A 71 2.25 8.57 10.16
N ALA A 72 0.94 8.48 10.40
CA ALA A 72 0.12 7.41 9.86
C ALA A 72 0.11 7.40 8.32
N LEU A 73 0.02 8.58 7.69
CA LEU A 73 0.06 8.72 6.24
C LEU A 73 1.41 8.35 5.64
N ALA A 74 2.51 8.72 6.31
CA ALA A 74 3.86 8.32 5.89
C ALA A 74 4.02 6.79 5.92
N LEU A 75 3.55 6.12 6.98
CA LEU A 75 3.59 4.66 7.11
C LEU A 75 2.78 3.97 6.00
N ILE A 76 1.57 4.47 5.69
CA ILE A 76 0.76 3.94 4.59
C ILE A 76 1.48 4.17 3.25
N GLY A 77 2.08 5.34 3.03
CA GLY A 77 2.87 5.64 1.84
C GLY A 77 4.05 4.69 1.65
N PHE A 78 4.80 4.38 2.72
CA PHE A 78 5.90 3.42 2.67
C PHE A 78 5.42 1.99 2.40
N ALA A 79 4.28 1.59 2.97
CA ALA A 79 3.70 0.27 2.73
C ALA A 79 3.21 0.11 1.28
N VAL A 80 2.63 1.16 0.69
CA VAL A 80 2.11 1.13 -0.69
C VAL A 80 3.23 1.15 -1.73
N THR A 81 4.31 1.86 -1.46
CA THR A 81 5.44 2.04 -2.39
C THR A 81 6.51 0.96 -2.27
N GLY A 82 6.53 0.19 -1.18
CA GLY A 82 7.61 -0.78 -0.91
C GLY A 82 8.91 -0.14 -0.42
N ALA A 83 8.96 1.19 -0.29
CA ALA A 83 10.14 1.95 0.12
C ALA A 83 10.64 1.61 1.54
N GLY A 84 9.84 0.90 2.35
CA GLY A 84 10.23 0.43 3.67
C GLY A 84 11.45 -0.51 3.66
N VAL A 85 11.67 -1.27 2.58
CA VAL A 85 12.82 -2.18 2.47
C VAL A 85 14.11 -1.40 2.27
N ASP A 86 14.12 -0.39 1.39
CA ASP A 86 15.30 0.43 1.11
C ASP A 86 15.70 1.27 2.33
N ILE A 87 14.70 1.84 3.03
CA ILE A 87 14.92 2.58 4.28
C ILE A 87 15.43 1.64 5.38
N GLY A 88 14.85 0.44 5.52
CA GLY A 88 15.29 -0.56 6.50
C GLY A 88 16.72 -1.02 6.25
N THR A 89 17.09 -1.24 4.98
CA THR A 89 18.44 -1.62 4.56
C THR A 89 19.44 -0.49 4.85
N PHE A 90 19.08 0.75 4.55
CA PHE A 90 19.90 1.93 4.89
C PHE A 90 20.15 2.04 6.39
N ILE A 91 19.10 1.96 7.22
CA ILE A 91 19.22 2.06 8.68
C ILE A 91 20.02 0.88 9.24
N ALA A 92 19.79 -0.33 8.76
CA ALA A 92 20.60 -1.50 9.15
C ALA A 92 22.08 -1.30 8.81
N GLY A 93 22.38 -0.65 7.67
CA GLY A 93 23.72 -0.24 7.26
C GLY A 93 24.42 0.73 8.24
N LEU A 94 23.65 1.56 8.96
CA LEU A 94 24.21 2.48 9.97
C LEU A 94 24.72 1.75 11.22
N PHE A 95 24.17 0.57 11.52
CA PHE A 95 24.56 -0.25 12.68
C PHE A 95 25.40 -1.47 12.29
N SER A 96 25.42 -1.86 11.01
CA SER A 96 26.28 -2.94 10.51
C SER A 96 27.74 -2.51 10.32
N THR A 97 28.08 -1.26 10.66
CA THR A 97 29.46 -0.73 10.67
C THR A 97 30.01 -0.58 12.09
N SER A 98 29.86 -1.61 12.92
CA SER A 98 30.70 -1.84 14.08
C SER A 98 30.92 -3.34 14.17
N GLY A 99 32.18 -3.76 14.01
CA GLY A 99 32.58 -5.17 13.99
C GLY A 99 32.42 -5.90 15.31
#